data_AF-A0A3A5UZM4-F1
#
_entry.id   AF-A0A3A5UZM4-F1
#
_cell.length_a   1.000
_cell.length_b   1.000
_cell.length_c   1.000
_cell.angle_alpha   90.00
_cell.angle_beta   90.00
_cell.angle_gamma   90.00
#
_symmetry.space_group_name_H-M   'P 1'
#
loop_
_entity.id
_entity.type
_entity.pdbx_description
1 polymer ?
#
loop_
_entity_poly.entity_id
_entity_poly.type
_entity_poly.pdbx_seq_one_letter_code
_entity_poly.pdbx_strand_id
1 'polypeptide(L)'
;MGSCPFCRAQTLPGDSICYSCGRVITGSSGMDGRVKGNFMRSSTRSAKKGVAPRHAMKSSKSRRGKKKRSRLNQLGLIALIAFIFFTPDARQFVLEKWAELQAFIMEGLAPSQVYPLSAEYTVVRSVDLWNNHSSQTTTLQESIPIPSDVTSNERGEFALMYEDGTEVDKSTIQEVISMELRLDGETITIPANGLPHKDKSEAIVTSKGNLVWWPDANPLDNPSTESNEMTDSDGCRHGPCVRVSFDIPADTHDTIDFAVTLEATSHTWWHSSKMDGKVEGKSEGTSVSRSGTFEDIENRRSGIYSNEFASSKKWYDRGGMDGWAVDGRQATAPTVYQTAANIMASLPDDLQDNAYAYARATFDWLNANIPYDGDAPGTARSGEQCLDAGIGDCDEQSNAFMSIMRIQGVPTWYVFGALADPQFDSWQGHAWAYIMLPMSDEWCEDNDVILSSCYVEASVDVVNRKWLVHTPTAYIDWIDNGDRDGERVGGYYKGGSSSGGDLDRVRTFYTEDYDVSKSTWTNKWLAEEF
;
A
#
# COMPACT_ATOMS: atom_id res chain seq x y z
N MET A 1 -29.51 -7.92 3.27
CA MET A 1 -28.35 -8.01 2.35
C MET A 1 -27.70 -6.64 2.39
N GLY A 2 -26.38 -6.58 2.64
CA GLY A 2 -25.65 -5.32 2.56
C GLY A 2 -25.41 -4.95 1.10
N SER A 3 -25.14 -3.69 0.84
CA SER A 3 -24.47 -3.26 -0.38
C SER A 3 -23.10 -2.74 0.01
N CYS A 4 -22.08 -3.06 -0.77
CA CYS A 4 -20.76 -2.48 -0.58
C CYS A 4 -20.84 -0.95 -0.63
N PRO A 5 -20.24 -0.21 0.32
CA PRO A 5 -20.20 1.25 0.26
C PRO A 5 -19.44 1.77 -0.97
N PHE A 6 -18.40 1.05 -1.42
CA PHE A 6 -17.52 1.49 -2.52
C PHE A 6 -18.04 1.21 -3.94
N CYS A 7 -18.74 0.09 -4.13
CA CYS A 7 -19.14 -0.41 -5.46
C CYS A 7 -20.66 -0.52 -5.62
N ARG A 8 -21.41 -0.38 -4.51
CA ARG A 8 -22.86 -0.63 -4.39
C ARG A 8 -23.32 -2.01 -4.85
N ALA A 9 -22.40 -2.92 -5.20
CA ALA A 9 -22.74 -4.30 -5.47
C ALA A 9 -23.29 -4.97 -4.22
N GLN A 10 -24.16 -5.97 -4.41
CA GLN A 10 -24.70 -6.74 -3.30
C GLN A 10 -23.59 -7.48 -2.59
N THR A 11 -23.57 -7.37 -1.26
CA THR A 11 -22.63 -8.08 -0.40
C THR A 11 -23.40 -9.07 0.47
N LEU A 12 -22.81 -10.25 0.67
CA LEU A 12 -23.39 -11.25 1.55
C LEU A 12 -23.12 -10.86 3.02
N PRO A 13 -24.02 -11.21 3.94
CA PRO A 13 -23.77 -11.01 5.36
C PRO A 13 -22.49 -11.73 5.80
N GLY A 14 -21.49 -10.98 6.27
CA GLY A 14 -20.19 -11.49 6.71
C GLY A 14 -19.05 -11.35 5.69
N ASP A 15 -19.31 -10.81 4.49
CA ASP A 15 -18.24 -10.50 3.54
C ASP A 15 -17.39 -9.35 4.08
N SER A 16 -16.07 -9.57 4.20
CA SER A 16 -15.11 -8.51 4.53
C SER A 16 -14.59 -7.75 3.33
N ILE A 17 -14.82 -8.26 2.11
CA ILE A 17 -14.37 -7.69 0.84
C ILE A 17 -15.55 -7.67 -0.16
N CYS A 18 -15.78 -6.56 -0.89
CA CYS A 18 -16.76 -6.52 -2.01
C CYS A 18 -16.21 -7.37 -3.15
N TYR A 19 -16.65 -8.61 -3.35
CA TYR A 19 -16.17 -9.44 -4.47
C TYR A 19 -16.38 -8.82 -5.88
N SER A 20 -17.17 -7.75 -6.01
CA SER A 20 -17.33 -7.01 -7.27
C SER A 20 -16.28 -5.92 -7.51
N CYS A 21 -15.72 -5.29 -6.47
CA CYS A 21 -14.72 -4.22 -6.58
C CYS A 21 -13.51 -4.42 -5.67
N GLY A 22 -13.43 -5.61 -5.06
CA GLY A 22 -12.60 -6.10 -3.93
C GLY A 22 -12.04 -5.13 -2.93
N ARG A 23 -12.74 -4.02 -2.68
CA ARG A 23 -12.45 -3.22 -1.51
C ARG A 23 -12.97 -3.89 -0.27
N VAL A 24 -12.24 -3.70 0.83
CA VAL A 24 -12.61 -4.19 2.15
C VAL A 24 -13.83 -3.43 2.67
N ILE A 25 -14.96 -4.11 2.85
CA ILE A 25 -16.27 -3.54 3.20
C ILE A 25 -16.65 -3.66 4.68
N THR A 26 -15.87 -4.39 5.48
CA THR A 26 -16.05 -4.45 6.93
C THR A 26 -14.72 -4.29 7.64
N GLY A 27 -14.69 -3.40 8.64
CA GLY A 27 -13.66 -3.35 9.68
C GLY A 27 -12.25 -3.10 9.15
N SER A 28 -11.91 -1.88 8.74
CA SER A 28 -10.49 -1.50 8.58
C SER A 28 -9.78 -1.32 9.94
N SER A 29 -10.27 -1.95 11.01
CA SER A 29 -10.04 -1.53 12.39
C SER A 29 -8.60 -1.70 12.87
N GLY A 30 -7.81 -2.59 12.25
CA GLY A 30 -6.41 -2.82 12.60
C GLY A 30 -5.54 -1.60 12.33
N MET A 31 -5.19 -1.35 11.07
CA MET A 31 -4.45 -0.16 10.65
C MET A 31 -5.12 1.14 11.09
N ASP A 32 -6.44 1.24 10.88
CA ASP A 32 -7.17 2.45 11.25
C ASP A 32 -7.06 2.69 12.77
N GLY A 33 -7.17 1.65 13.59
CA GLY A 33 -6.91 1.73 15.03
C GLY A 33 -5.46 2.10 15.38
N ARG A 34 -4.48 1.63 14.60
CA ARG A 34 -3.04 1.94 14.77
C ARG A 34 -2.71 3.39 14.43
N VAL A 35 -3.14 3.87 13.28
CA VAL A 35 -2.99 5.28 12.86
C VAL A 35 -3.78 6.19 13.79
N LYS A 36 -4.97 5.76 14.24
CA LYS A 36 -5.81 6.52 15.17
C LYS A 36 -5.34 6.47 16.62
N GLY A 37 -4.48 5.51 16.98
CA GLY A 37 -3.97 5.33 18.34
C GLY A 37 -5.04 4.88 19.34
N ASN A 38 -6.10 4.21 18.87
CA ASN A 38 -7.24 3.78 19.69
C ASN A 38 -6.95 2.41 20.31
N PHE A 39 -6.39 2.38 21.53
CA PHE A 39 -6.16 1.13 22.27
C PHE A 39 -7.07 1.02 23.49
N MET A 40 -8.38 0.89 23.24
CA MET A 40 -9.35 0.46 24.26
C MET A 40 -9.92 -0.91 23.86
N ARG A 41 -9.58 -1.95 24.64
CA ARG A 41 -9.97 -3.35 24.42
C ARG A 41 -11.48 -3.54 24.53
N SER A 42 -12.06 -4.27 23.59
CA SER A 42 -13.07 -5.29 23.93
C SER A 42 -13.05 -6.43 22.90
N SER A 43 -12.81 -7.66 23.38
CA SER A 43 -12.90 -8.85 22.53
C SER A 43 -14.36 -9.16 22.28
N THR A 44 -14.82 -9.10 21.04
CA THR A 44 -16.08 -9.74 20.64
C THR A 44 -15.77 -11.08 19.99
N ARG A 45 -15.39 -12.05 20.83
CA ARG A 45 -15.52 -13.47 20.49
C ARG A 45 -16.99 -13.79 20.18
N SER A 46 -17.31 -14.20 18.95
CA SER A 46 -18.21 -15.33 18.72
C SER A 46 -18.04 -15.93 17.31
N ALA A 47 -17.12 -16.88 17.17
CA ALA A 47 -17.09 -17.74 15.99
C ALA A 47 -18.29 -18.72 16.06
N LYS A 48 -19.24 -18.61 15.11
CA LYS A 48 -20.25 -19.65 14.88
C LYS A 48 -19.73 -20.63 13.82
N LYS A 49 -19.67 -21.91 14.19
CA LYS A 49 -19.41 -23.05 13.29
C LYS A 49 -20.47 -23.12 12.18
N GLY A 50 -20.06 -22.90 10.94
CA GLY A 50 -20.84 -23.27 9.75
C GLY A 50 -20.77 -24.77 9.49
N VAL A 51 -21.93 -25.39 9.26
CA VAL A 51 -22.08 -26.82 8.96
C VAL A 51 -22.07 -27.01 7.44
N ALA A 52 -21.35 -28.02 6.95
CA ALA A 52 -21.27 -28.37 5.53
C ALA A 52 -22.63 -28.84 4.96
N PRO A 53 -23.10 -28.32 3.81
CA PRO A 53 -24.31 -28.82 3.19
C PRO A 53 -24.00 -30.06 2.34
N ARG A 54 -24.11 -31.25 2.97
CA ARG A 54 -24.24 -32.52 2.26
C ARG A 54 -25.72 -32.84 2.01
N HIS A 55 -26.06 -32.88 0.73
CA HIS A 55 -27.16 -33.61 0.07
C HIS A 55 -28.58 -33.54 0.67
N ALA A 56 -29.51 -32.97 -0.10
CA ALA A 56 -30.63 -33.71 -0.68
C ALA A 56 -31.53 -32.78 -1.52
N MET A 57 -31.63 -33.02 -2.84
CA MET A 57 -32.95 -33.10 -3.48
C MET A 57 -32.88 -33.85 -4.82
N LYS A 58 -33.30 -35.11 -4.72
CA LYS A 58 -34.13 -35.92 -5.63
C LYS A 58 -34.13 -35.62 -7.13
N SER A 59 -33.78 -36.69 -7.85
CA SER A 59 -34.04 -36.94 -9.26
C SER A 59 -35.47 -36.60 -9.70
N SER A 60 -35.60 -35.94 -10.84
CA SER A 60 -36.75 -36.12 -11.72
C SER A 60 -36.28 -36.59 -13.09
N LYS A 61 -36.85 -37.71 -13.55
CA LYS A 61 -36.67 -38.26 -14.88
C LYS A 61 -37.41 -37.38 -15.89
N SER A 62 -36.78 -37.05 -17.01
CA SER A 62 -37.48 -36.62 -18.21
C SER A 62 -36.86 -37.23 -19.48
N ARG A 63 -37.71 -37.39 -20.49
CA ARG A 63 -37.71 -38.44 -21.51
C ARG A 63 -36.60 -38.31 -22.55
N ARG A 64 -35.93 -39.44 -22.81
CA ARG A 64 -34.95 -39.66 -23.87
C ARG A 64 -35.65 -39.71 -25.24
N GLY A 65 -35.68 -38.58 -25.96
CA GLY A 65 -36.01 -38.54 -27.39
C GLY A 65 -34.79 -38.93 -28.23
N LYS A 66 -34.80 -40.13 -28.83
CA LYS A 66 -33.76 -40.56 -29.79
C LYS A 66 -33.88 -39.73 -31.09
N LYS A 67 -33.06 -38.69 -31.25
CA LYS A 67 -32.72 -38.13 -32.57
C LYS A 67 -31.44 -38.79 -33.07
N LYS A 68 -31.52 -39.52 -34.19
CA LYS A 68 -30.35 -40.03 -34.93
C LYS A 68 -29.52 -38.81 -35.40
N ARG A 69 -28.41 -38.51 -34.74
CA ARG A 69 -27.37 -37.59 -35.24
C ARG A 69 -26.47 -38.35 -36.22
N SER A 70 -26.08 -37.70 -37.32
CA SER A 70 -25.26 -38.32 -38.37
C SER A 70 -23.88 -38.71 -37.80
N ARG A 71 -23.50 -39.98 -37.96
CA ARG A 71 -22.21 -40.53 -37.48
C ARG A 71 -21.01 -39.95 -38.24
N LEU A 72 -21.23 -39.34 -39.40
CA LEU A 72 -20.19 -38.72 -40.25
C LEU A 72 -19.63 -37.42 -39.66
N ASN A 73 -20.48 -36.53 -39.14
CA ASN A 73 -20.01 -35.29 -38.52
C ASN A 73 -19.31 -35.55 -37.18
N GLN A 74 -19.69 -36.64 -36.51
CA GLN A 74 -19.08 -37.08 -35.25
C GLN A 74 -17.72 -37.74 -35.50
N LEU A 75 -17.55 -38.51 -36.58
CA LEU A 75 -16.27 -39.06 -37.01
C LEU A 75 -15.31 -37.98 -37.50
N GLY A 76 -15.79 -36.99 -38.27
CA GLY A 76 -14.97 -35.85 -38.71
C GLY A 76 -14.48 -35.00 -37.53
N LEU A 77 -15.35 -34.75 -36.54
CA LEU A 77 -14.96 -34.05 -35.31
C LEU A 77 -13.96 -34.87 -34.48
N ILE A 78 -14.18 -36.19 -34.33
CA ILE A 78 -13.24 -37.06 -33.59
C ILE A 78 -11.89 -37.13 -34.31
N ALA A 79 -11.87 -37.18 -35.64
CA ALA A 79 -10.63 -37.16 -36.42
C ALA A 79 -9.92 -35.81 -36.34
N LEU A 80 -10.65 -34.69 -36.30
CA LEU A 80 -10.09 -33.35 -36.08
C LEU A 80 -9.50 -33.21 -34.67
N ILE A 81 -10.24 -33.64 -33.65
CA ILE A 81 -9.76 -33.65 -32.25
C ILE A 81 -8.52 -34.55 -32.15
N ALA A 82 -8.57 -35.76 -32.71
CA ALA A 82 -7.43 -36.65 -32.75
C ALA A 82 -6.23 -36.00 -33.48
N PHE A 83 -6.44 -35.36 -34.63
CA PHE A 83 -5.38 -34.66 -35.37
C PHE A 83 -4.76 -33.53 -34.54
N ILE A 84 -5.57 -32.74 -33.83
CA ILE A 84 -5.08 -31.69 -32.92
C ILE A 84 -4.29 -32.29 -31.76
N PHE A 85 -4.70 -33.43 -31.19
CA PHE A 85 -3.99 -34.06 -30.05
C PHE A 85 -2.79 -34.93 -30.45
N PHE A 86 -2.73 -35.43 -31.69
CA PHE A 86 -1.63 -36.26 -32.20
C PHE A 86 -0.59 -35.48 -33.02
N THR A 87 -0.87 -34.22 -33.38
CA THR A 87 0.08 -33.35 -34.09
C THR A 87 0.57 -32.27 -33.12
N PRO A 88 1.85 -32.28 -32.72
CA PRO A 88 2.40 -31.33 -31.75
C PRO A 88 2.12 -29.86 -32.10
N ASP A 89 2.33 -29.48 -33.36
CA ASP A 89 2.15 -28.10 -33.84
C ASP A 89 0.68 -27.65 -33.78
N ALA A 90 -0.26 -28.53 -34.13
CA ALA A 90 -1.69 -28.23 -34.07
C ALA A 90 -2.19 -28.14 -32.61
N ARG A 91 -1.61 -28.94 -31.71
CA ARG A 91 -1.88 -28.87 -30.26
C ARG A 91 -1.42 -27.53 -29.70
N GLN A 92 -0.19 -27.12 -30.01
CA GLN A 92 0.41 -25.89 -29.51
C GLN A 92 -0.38 -24.67 -30.00
N PHE A 93 -0.70 -24.61 -31.29
CA PHE A 93 -1.52 -23.53 -31.86
C PHE A 93 -2.92 -23.44 -31.24
N VAL A 94 -3.60 -24.58 -31.00
CA VAL A 94 -4.94 -24.59 -30.37
C VAL A 94 -4.85 -24.20 -28.90
N LEU A 95 -3.82 -24.62 -28.17
CA LEU A 95 -3.62 -24.23 -26.77
C LEU A 95 -3.29 -22.74 -26.64
N GLU A 96 -2.45 -22.20 -27.52
CA GLU A 96 -2.11 -20.77 -27.58
C GLU A 96 -3.36 -19.94 -27.90
N LYS A 97 -4.13 -20.32 -28.93
CA LYS A 97 -5.39 -19.63 -29.26
C LYS A 97 -6.47 -19.78 -28.19
N TRP A 98 -6.48 -20.90 -27.47
CA TRP A 98 -7.37 -21.08 -26.33
C TRP A 98 -6.94 -20.24 -25.13
N ALA A 99 -5.63 -20.11 -24.86
CA ALA A 99 -5.08 -19.24 -23.83
C ALA A 99 -5.39 -17.76 -24.15
N GLU A 100 -5.19 -17.32 -25.38
CA GLU A 100 -5.59 -15.97 -25.83
C GLU A 100 -7.09 -15.71 -25.63
N LEU A 101 -7.95 -16.67 -26.00
CA LEU A 101 -9.40 -16.54 -25.82
C LEU A 101 -9.79 -16.54 -24.34
N GLN A 102 -9.15 -17.37 -23.53
CA GLN A 102 -9.36 -17.41 -22.09
C GLN A 102 -8.93 -16.09 -21.44
N ALA A 103 -7.77 -15.56 -21.79
CA ALA A 103 -7.27 -14.26 -21.34
C ALA A 103 -8.24 -13.13 -21.70
N PHE A 104 -8.74 -13.11 -22.95
CA PHE A 104 -9.73 -12.13 -23.40
C PHE A 104 -11.05 -12.20 -22.62
N ILE A 105 -11.56 -13.41 -22.34
CA ILE A 105 -12.80 -13.60 -21.56
C ILE A 105 -12.58 -13.19 -20.10
N MET A 106 -11.44 -13.58 -19.51
CA MET A 106 -11.09 -13.23 -18.13
C MET A 106 -10.91 -11.72 -17.97
N GLU A 107 -10.30 -11.05 -18.94
CA GLU A 107 -10.17 -9.59 -18.96
C GLU A 107 -11.52 -8.87 -18.99
N GLY A 108 -12.49 -9.39 -19.75
CA GLY A 108 -13.84 -8.81 -19.84
C GLY A 108 -14.70 -8.99 -18.58
N LEU A 109 -14.36 -9.96 -17.73
CA LEU A 109 -15.09 -10.29 -16.49
C LEU A 109 -14.31 -9.93 -15.22
N ALA A 110 -13.09 -9.41 -15.36
CA ALA A 110 -12.22 -9.07 -14.25
C ALA A 110 -12.89 -8.03 -13.35
N PRO A 111 -12.86 -8.24 -12.01
CA PRO A 111 -13.18 -7.17 -11.10
C PRO A 111 -12.26 -5.98 -11.37
N SER A 112 -12.80 -4.79 -11.19
CA SER A 112 -12.06 -3.57 -11.49
C SER A 112 -12.54 -2.41 -10.65
N GLN A 113 -11.70 -1.39 -10.59
CA GLN A 113 -12.00 -0.14 -9.92
C GLN A 113 -11.67 1.05 -10.82
N VAL A 114 -12.57 2.03 -10.84
CA VAL A 114 -12.40 3.26 -11.62
C VAL A 114 -11.80 4.35 -10.73
N TYR A 115 -10.81 5.07 -11.27
CA TYR A 115 -10.16 6.20 -10.61
C TYR A 115 -10.18 7.43 -11.53
N PRO A 116 -10.26 8.65 -10.96
CA PRO A 116 -10.00 9.88 -11.72
C PRO A 116 -8.53 9.96 -12.12
N LEU A 117 -8.22 10.69 -13.20
CA LEU A 117 -6.83 10.96 -13.59
C LEU A 117 -6.14 11.94 -12.64
N SER A 118 -6.84 12.98 -12.20
CA SER A 118 -6.39 13.88 -11.14
C SER A 118 -7.54 14.29 -10.22
N ALA A 119 -7.20 14.75 -9.02
CA ALA A 119 -8.11 15.35 -8.06
C ALA A 119 -7.40 16.46 -7.27
N GLU A 120 -8.06 17.58 -7.06
CA GLU A 120 -7.67 18.59 -6.07
C GLU A 120 -8.65 18.48 -4.90
N TYR A 121 -8.15 18.37 -3.67
CA TYR A 121 -9.01 18.22 -2.51
C TYR A 121 -8.34 18.72 -1.23
N THR A 122 -9.19 19.02 -0.23
CA THR A 122 -8.72 19.25 1.14
C THR A 122 -9.05 18.05 1.99
N VAL A 123 -8.02 17.31 2.42
CA VAL A 123 -8.12 16.23 3.40
C VAL A 123 -7.87 16.79 4.79
N VAL A 124 -8.76 16.45 5.73
CA VAL A 124 -8.65 16.84 7.13
C VAL A 124 -8.37 15.62 7.96
N ARG A 125 -7.23 15.63 8.66
CA ARG A 125 -6.95 14.72 9.77
C ARG A 125 -7.47 15.36 11.04
N SER A 126 -8.54 14.81 11.58
CA SER A 126 -9.15 15.29 12.81
C SER A 126 -8.76 14.41 14.00
N VAL A 127 -8.55 15.02 15.15
CA VAL A 127 -8.30 14.35 16.42
C VAL A 127 -9.33 14.85 17.43
N ASP A 128 -10.36 14.05 17.67
CA ASP A 128 -11.36 14.31 18.70
C ASP A 128 -10.88 13.78 20.05
N LEU A 129 -11.05 14.61 21.08
CA LEU A 129 -10.48 14.39 22.41
C LEU A 129 -11.58 14.54 23.46
N TRP A 130 -11.79 13.52 24.28
CA TRP A 130 -12.69 13.55 25.42
C TRP A 130 -11.90 13.33 26.71
N ASN A 131 -11.86 14.36 27.56
CA ASN A 131 -11.34 14.21 28.90
C ASN A 131 -12.47 13.81 29.85
N ASN A 132 -12.59 12.51 30.08
CA ASN A 132 -13.63 11.94 30.94
C ASN A 132 -13.30 12.06 32.45
N HIS A 133 -12.18 12.68 32.84
CA HIS A 133 -11.93 12.98 34.24
C HIS A 133 -12.88 14.06 34.76
N SER A 134 -13.40 13.85 35.96
CA SER A 134 -14.35 14.77 36.60
C SER A 134 -13.71 16.01 37.25
N SER A 135 -12.38 16.06 37.37
CA SER A 135 -11.70 17.14 38.13
C SER A 135 -10.27 17.45 37.70
N GLN A 136 -9.73 16.76 36.69
CA GLN A 136 -8.33 16.91 36.27
C GLN A 136 -8.25 17.31 34.80
N THR A 137 -7.48 18.36 34.52
CA THR A 137 -7.03 18.69 33.16
C THR A 137 -6.01 17.65 32.71
N THR A 138 -6.17 17.17 31.48
CA THR A 138 -5.23 16.25 30.85
C THR A 138 -4.51 16.99 29.73
N THR A 139 -3.19 16.86 29.65
CA THR A 139 -2.38 17.45 28.58
C THR A 139 -2.10 16.38 27.54
N LEU A 140 -2.43 16.66 26.28
CA LEU A 140 -2.02 15.89 25.12
C LEU A 140 -0.75 16.50 24.52
N GLN A 141 0.22 15.64 24.20
CA GLN A 141 1.35 15.93 23.32
C GLN A 141 1.13 15.17 22.01
N GLU A 142 0.74 15.85 20.94
CA GLU A 142 0.49 15.24 19.64
C GLU A 142 1.62 15.54 18.66
N SER A 143 1.91 14.59 17.79
CA SER A 143 2.87 14.67 16.69
C SER A 143 2.14 14.33 15.39
N ILE A 144 1.97 15.34 14.53
CA ILE A 144 1.25 15.21 13.26
C ILE A 144 2.26 15.34 12.12
N PRO A 145 2.46 14.32 11.27
CA PRO A 145 3.36 14.40 10.12
C PRO A 145 3.04 15.62 9.24
N ILE A 146 4.07 16.26 8.70
CA ILE A 146 3.93 17.28 7.66
C ILE A 146 4.13 16.57 6.31
N PRO A 147 3.08 16.41 5.49
CA PRO A 147 3.24 15.83 4.16
C PRO A 147 4.11 16.72 3.28
N SER A 148 4.77 16.10 2.31
CA SER A 148 5.53 16.78 1.27
C SER A 148 4.90 16.55 -0.10
N ASP A 149 5.40 17.29 -1.08
CA ASP A 149 5.22 16.92 -2.48
C ASP A 149 5.81 15.52 -2.71
N VAL A 150 5.20 14.78 -3.63
CA VAL A 150 5.63 13.45 -4.05
C VAL A 150 5.65 13.39 -5.58
N THR A 151 6.66 12.74 -6.12
CA THR A 151 7.02 12.62 -7.51
C THR A 151 7.17 11.16 -7.92
N SER A 152 7.23 10.88 -9.22
CA SER A 152 7.37 9.54 -9.76
C SER A 152 8.73 8.89 -9.52
N ASN A 153 9.73 9.65 -9.07
CA ASN A 153 11.03 9.16 -8.64
C ASN A 153 11.56 10.05 -7.51
N GLU A 154 11.15 9.75 -6.27
CA GLU A 154 11.35 10.64 -5.13
C GLU A 154 12.81 10.94 -4.84
N ARG A 155 13.65 9.92 -4.88
CA ARG A 155 15.07 10.07 -4.56
C ARG A 155 15.95 10.21 -5.80
N GLY A 156 15.36 10.11 -6.99
CA GLY A 156 16.01 10.44 -8.25
C GLY A 156 15.89 11.91 -8.60
N GLU A 157 16.87 12.42 -9.33
CA GLU A 157 16.80 13.75 -9.94
C GLU A 157 15.83 13.76 -11.14
N PHE A 158 15.80 12.66 -11.90
CA PHE A 158 15.03 12.48 -13.13
C PHE A 158 14.31 11.14 -13.13
N ALA A 159 13.31 10.97 -14.00
CA ALA A 159 12.71 9.65 -14.23
C ALA A 159 13.69 8.72 -14.97
N LEU A 160 14.33 9.21 -16.04
CA LEU A 160 15.39 8.55 -16.79
C LEU A 160 16.39 9.59 -17.31
N MET A 161 17.65 9.20 -17.49
CA MET A 161 18.70 10.05 -18.07
C MET A 161 19.38 9.30 -19.22
N TYR A 162 19.65 9.99 -20.32
CA TYR A 162 20.21 9.42 -21.54
C TYR A 162 21.69 9.78 -21.72
N GLU A 163 22.43 8.95 -22.46
CA GLU A 163 23.86 9.13 -22.75
C GLU A 163 24.18 10.42 -23.53
N ASP A 164 23.19 10.98 -24.24
CA ASP A 164 23.32 12.25 -24.96
C ASP A 164 23.12 13.50 -24.07
N GLY A 165 22.84 13.29 -22.78
CA GLY A 165 22.55 14.33 -21.79
C GLY A 165 21.09 14.77 -21.75
N THR A 166 20.18 14.11 -22.49
CA THR A 166 18.74 14.33 -22.37
C THR A 166 18.24 13.75 -21.05
N GLU A 167 17.31 14.45 -20.40
CA GLU A 167 16.70 14.07 -19.12
C GLU A 167 15.17 13.99 -19.30
N VAL A 168 14.54 12.96 -18.73
CA VAL A 168 13.08 12.87 -18.61
C VAL A 168 12.70 13.33 -17.22
N ASP A 169 11.96 14.43 -17.15
CA ASP A 169 11.45 14.97 -15.89
C ASP A 169 10.56 13.95 -15.17
N LYS A 170 10.67 13.94 -13.84
CA LYS A 170 9.75 13.19 -13.00
C LYS A 170 8.39 13.88 -12.92
N SER A 171 7.33 13.10 -12.91
CA SER A 171 5.96 13.60 -12.76
C SER A 171 5.67 13.89 -11.29
N THR A 172 4.96 14.97 -10.99
CA THR A 172 4.43 15.23 -9.64
C THR A 172 3.14 14.43 -9.45
N ILE A 173 3.14 13.50 -8.48
CA ILE A 173 1.99 12.63 -8.18
C ILE A 173 1.15 13.17 -7.02
N GLN A 174 1.75 13.96 -6.13
CA GLN A 174 1.10 14.72 -5.07
C GLN A 174 1.78 16.09 -4.93
N GLU A 175 1.01 17.18 -4.98
CA GLU A 175 1.49 18.55 -4.75
C GLU A 175 0.72 19.16 -3.57
N VAL A 176 1.43 19.55 -2.51
CA VAL A 176 0.84 20.18 -1.33
C VAL A 176 0.68 21.68 -1.58
N ILE A 177 -0.56 22.13 -1.75
CA ILE A 177 -0.92 23.52 -2.04
C ILE A 177 -0.90 24.37 -0.76
N SER A 178 -1.51 23.86 0.31
CA SER A 178 -1.54 24.54 1.61
C SER A 178 -1.79 23.60 2.77
N MET A 179 -1.28 23.96 3.95
CA MET A 179 -1.51 23.24 5.19
C MET A 179 -1.92 24.21 6.29
N GLU A 180 -2.90 23.82 7.09
CA GLU A 180 -3.32 24.57 8.26
C GLU A 180 -3.72 23.67 9.43
N LEU A 181 -3.37 24.10 10.63
CA LEU A 181 -3.81 23.50 11.87
C LEU A 181 -4.92 24.37 12.46
N ARG A 182 -6.06 23.76 12.78
CA ARG A 182 -7.22 24.41 13.38
C ARG A 182 -7.41 23.88 14.79
N LEU A 183 -7.30 24.77 15.77
CA LEU A 183 -7.50 24.49 17.19
C LEU A 183 -7.93 25.77 17.91
N ASP A 184 -8.71 25.63 18.97
CA ASP A 184 -9.20 26.78 19.77
C ASP A 184 -9.97 27.85 18.99
N GLY A 185 -10.53 27.50 17.83
CA GLY A 185 -11.19 28.45 16.93
C GLY A 185 -10.21 29.34 16.15
N GLU A 186 -8.91 29.04 16.20
CA GLU A 186 -7.84 29.69 15.45
C GLU A 186 -7.35 28.78 14.32
N THR A 187 -6.92 29.41 13.23
CA THR A 187 -6.27 28.75 12.09
C THR A 187 -4.82 29.17 12.03
N ILE A 188 -3.92 28.19 12.05
CA ILE A 188 -2.47 28.38 12.00
C ILE A 188 -1.95 27.79 10.70
N THR A 189 -1.42 28.63 9.81
CA THR A 189 -0.76 28.16 8.59
C THR A 189 0.53 27.42 8.92
N ILE A 190 0.67 26.21 8.37
CA ILE A 190 1.87 25.37 8.52
C ILE A 190 2.67 25.47 7.21
N PRO A 191 3.97 25.80 7.27
CA PRO A 191 4.78 25.92 6.06
C PRO A 191 5.08 24.56 5.43
N ALA A 192 5.29 24.55 4.11
CA ALA A 192 5.76 23.39 3.38
C ALA A 192 7.04 22.81 4.00
N ASN A 193 7.08 21.49 4.18
CA ASN A 193 8.18 20.76 4.81
C ASN A 193 8.57 21.25 6.23
N GLY A 194 7.72 22.06 6.88
CA GLY A 194 8.03 22.68 8.17
C GLY A 194 9.10 23.78 8.08
N LEU A 195 9.29 24.42 6.92
CA LEU A 195 10.34 25.43 6.70
C LEU A 195 9.79 26.86 6.54
N PRO A 196 10.27 27.85 7.32
CA PRO A 196 11.31 27.75 8.34
C PRO A 196 10.82 27.03 9.59
N HIS A 197 11.73 26.30 10.26
CA HIS A 197 11.44 25.59 11.49
C HIS A 197 11.04 26.54 12.62
N LYS A 198 10.26 26.00 13.56
CA LYS A 198 9.81 26.69 14.76
C LYS A 198 10.06 25.79 15.97
N ASP A 199 11.05 26.16 16.78
CA ASP A 199 11.33 25.46 18.02
C ASP A 199 10.23 25.71 19.06
N LYS A 200 10.16 24.87 20.09
CA LYS A 200 9.18 25.00 21.17
C LYS A 200 9.26 26.34 21.91
N SER A 201 10.46 26.94 22.02
CA SER A 201 10.62 28.28 22.61
C SER A 201 9.98 29.40 21.78
N GLU A 202 9.70 29.13 20.51
CA GLU A 202 9.06 30.03 19.55
C GLU A 202 7.65 29.58 19.18
N ALA A 203 7.09 28.65 19.97
CA ALA A 203 5.77 28.09 19.76
C ALA A 203 4.70 29.18 19.71
N ILE A 204 3.73 28.97 18.82
CA ILE A 204 2.53 29.78 18.78
C ILE A 204 1.69 29.39 19.99
N VAL A 205 1.35 30.39 20.81
CA VAL A 205 0.46 30.23 21.96
C VAL A 205 -0.93 30.65 21.54
N THR A 206 -1.89 29.73 21.58
CA THR A 206 -3.29 30.01 21.24
C THR A 206 -3.97 30.83 22.33
N SER A 207 -5.17 31.33 22.05
CA SER A 207 -6.05 32.04 22.98
C SER A 207 -6.41 31.25 24.23
N LYS A 208 -6.40 29.91 24.17
CA LYS A 208 -6.57 29.03 25.34
C LYS A 208 -5.26 28.60 26.01
N GLY A 209 -4.11 29.06 25.53
CA GLY A 209 -2.79 28.77 26.10
C GLY A 209 -2.12 27.50 25.58
N ASN A 210 -2.68 26.87 24.54
CA ASN A 210 -2.10 25.68 23.91
C ASN A 210 -0.90 26.07 23.04
N LEU A 211 0.04 25.15 22.88
CA LEU A 211 1.30 25.41 22.17
C LEU A 211 1.35 24.65 20.85
N VAL A 212 1.74 25.34 19.78
CA VAL A 212 1.96 24.76 18.44
C VAL A 212 3.33 25.14 17.92
N TRP A 213 4.13 24.15 17.52
CA TRP A 213 5.44 24.35 16.93
C TRP A 213 5.74 23.24 15.91
N TRP A 214 6.78 23.41 15.10
CA TRP A 214 7.22 22.42 14.11
C TRP A 214 8.74 22.44 14.14
N PRO A 215 9.35 21.66 15.04
CA PRO A 215 10.78 21.70 15.24
C PRO A 215 11.49 21.21 13.98
N ASP A 216 12.79 21.46 13.90
CA ASP A 216 13.62 20.68 12.98
C ASP A 216 13.44 19.18 13.28
N ALA A 217 13.62 18.34 12.26
CA ALA A 217 13.54 16.90 12.43
C ALA A 217 14.41 16.51 13.62
N ASN A 218 13.84 15.74 14.57
CA ASN A 218 14.58 15.42 15.77
C ASN A 218 15.86 14.71 15.33
N PRO A 219 17.05 15.15 15.74
CA PRO A 219 18.21 14.33 15.61
C PRO A 219 17.93 13.05 16.39
N LEU A 220 17.60 12.00 15.65
CA LEU A 220 18.11 10.69 15.96
C LEU A 220 19.66 10.76 16.12
N ASP A 221 20.29 11.81 15.60
CA ASP A 221 21.72 12.16 15.59
C ASP A 221 22.32 12.60 16.93
N ASN A 222 22.20 11.79 17.97
CA ASN A 222 23.31 11.70 18.91
C ASN A 222 23.82 10.25 19.03
N PRO A 223 24.78 9.84 18.17
CA PRO A 223 25.38 8.51 18.24
C PRO A 223 26.16 8.23 19.55
N SER A 224 26.22 9.19 20.49
CA SER A 224 26.94 9.05 21.76
C SER A 224 26.10 8.51 22.94
N THR A 225 24.79 8.35 22.79
CA THR A 225 23.95 7.77 23.84
C THR A 225 23.49 6.37 23.43
N GLU A 226 23.96 5.34 24.14
CA GLU A 226 23.50 3.95 24.02
C GLU A 226 21.99 3.78 24.28
N SER A 227 21.31 4.83 24.76
CA SER A 227 19.86 4.89 24.82
C SER A 227 19.29 5.43 23.51
N ASN A 228 18.81 4.52 22.65
CA ASN A 228 17.87 4.79 21.56
C ASN A 228 16.50 5.29 22.06
N GLU A 229 16.47 6.07 23.15
CA GLU A 229 15.24 6.63 23.69
C GLU A 229 15.06 8.05 23.19
N MET A 230 14.24 8.20 22.15
CA MET A 230 13.64 9.49 21.86
C MET A 230 12.82 9.95 23.08
N THR A 231 13.32 10.96 23.77
CA THR A 231 12.54 11.72 24.74
C THR A 231 11.45 12.46 23.97
N ASP A 232 10.20 12.07 24.22
CA ASP A 232 9.01 12.43 23.46
C ASP A 232 8.63 13.93 23.47
N SER A 233 9.40 14.77 24.18
CA SER A 233 8.94 16.08 24.63
C SER A 233 9.02 17.19 23.59
N ASP A 234 9.98 17.16 22.66
CA ASP A 234 10.32 18.37 21.88
C ASP A 234 10.56 18.15 20.37
N GLY A 235 10.66 16.92 19.86
CA GLY A 235 10.95 16.64 18.44
C GLY A 235 10.06 15.58 17.77
N CYS A 236 10.25 15.37 16.48
CA CYS A 236 9.47 14.46 15.63
C CYS A 236 10.16 13.10 15.37
N ARG A 237 9.45 11.98 15.59
CA ARG A 237 10.05 10.62 15.55
C ARG A 237 10.26 10.04 14.15
N HIS A 238 9.41 10.42 13.19
CA HIS A 238 9.40 9.85 11.83
C HIS A 238 10.02 10.80 10.79
N GLY A 239 9.92 12.11 10.98
CA GLY A 239 10.35 13.13 10.01
C GLY A 239 9.76 14.49 10.39
N PRO A 240 9.71 15.48 9.48
CA PRO A 240 9.05 16.76 9.71
C PRO A 240 7.63 16.58 10.26
N CYS A 241 7.30 17.29 11.34
CA CYS A 241 5.99 17.18 11.98
C CYS A 241 5.57 18.47 12.67
N VAL A 242 4.26 18.65 12.83
CA VAL A 242 3.67 19.62 13.75
C VAL A 242 3.54 18.98 15.12
N ARG A 243 4.00 19.71 16.13
CA ARG A 243 3.86 19.37 17.54
C ARG A 243 2.79 20.23 18.18
N VAL A 244 1.89 19.59 18.91
CA VAL A 244 0.80 20.27 19.63
C VAL A 244 0.83 19.85 21.09
N SER A 245 0.90 20.83 21.99
CA SER A 245 0.65 20.65 23.42
C SER A 245 -0.72 21.22 23.74
N PHE A 246 -1.66 20.36 24.08
CA PHE A 246 -3.07 20.70 24.17
C PHE A 246 -3.66 20.29 25.53
N ASP A 247 -4.07 21.27 26.32
CA ASP A 247 -4.69 21.06 27.63
C ASP A 247 -6.21 20.94 27.47
N ILE A 248 -6.74 19.77 27.85
CA ILE A 248 -8.18 19.49 27.79
C ILE A 248 -8.74 19.54 29.22
N PRO A 249 -9.60 20.51 29.57
CA PRO A 249 -10.22 20.60 30.89
C PRO A 249 -11.02 19.35 31.26
N ALA A 250 -11.23 19.15 32.55
CA ALA A 250 -12.06 18.05 33.08
C ALA A 250 -13.50 18.09 32.53
N ASP A 251 -14.03 16.93 32.15
CA ASP A 251 -15.40 16.74 31.62
C ASP A 251 -15.68 17.59 30.38
N THR A 252 -14.67 17.76 29.53
CA THR A 252 -14.79 18.52 28.27
C THR A 252 -14.33 17.71 27.07
N HIS A 253 -14.73 18.23 25.90
CA HIS A 253 -14.36 17.73 24.60
C HIS A 253 -13.81 18.88 23.75
N ASP A 254 -12.75 18.63 23.01
CA ASP A 254 -12.18 19.54 22.03
C ASP A 254 -11.65 18.72 20.83
N THR A 255 -11.46 19.40 19.70
CA THR A 255 -11.00 18.78 18.44
C THR A 255 -9.78 19.54 17.92
N ILE A 256 -8.83 18.81 17.35
CA ILE A 256 -7.69 19.35 16.60
C ILE A 256 -7.82 18.88 15.16
N ASP A 257 -7.91 19.81 14.21
CA ASP A 257 -7.97 19.49 12.78
C ASP A 257 -6.69 19.93 12.09
N PHE A 258 -6.06 19.03 11.35
CA PHE A 258 -4.98 19.34 10.43
C PHE A 258 -5.47 19.17 9.00
N ALA A 259 -5.66 20.29 8.30
CA ALA A 259 -6.19 20.33 6.95
C ALA A 259 -5.05 20.51 5.94
N VAL A 260 -5.04 19.67 4.91
CA VAL A 260 -4.07 19.69 3.82
C VAL A 260 -4.82 19.78 2.50
N THR A 261 -4.60 20.87 1.78
CA THR A 261 -5.08 21.04 0.40
C THR A 261 -3.98 20.60 -0.55
N LEU A 262 -4.32 19.70 -1.48
CA LEU A 262 -3.36 19.14 -2.41
C LEU A 262 -3.98 18.80 -3.77
N GLU A 263 -3.12 18.73 -4.79
CA GLU A 263 -3.43 18.08 -6.06
C GLU A 263 -2.77 16.70 -6.11
N ALA A 264 -3.51 15.68 -6.54
CA ALA A 264 -3.00 14.33 -6.72
C ALA A 264 -3.33 13.80 -8.12
N THR A 265 -2.38 13.11 -8.76
CA THR A 265 -2.49 12.63 -10.14
C THR A 265 -2.24 11.13 -10.25
N SER A 266 -2.87 10.46 -11.22
CA SER A 266 -2.65 9.04 -11.50
C SER A 266 -1.35 8.87 -12.26
N HIS A 267 -0.48 8.00 -11.76
CA HIS A 267 0.79 7.67 -12.40
C HIS A 267 1.04 6.17 -12.32
N THR A 268 1.63 5.58 -13.35
CA THR A 268 2.00 4.17 -13.37
C THR A 268 3.44 3.96 -13.76
N TRP A 269 4.08 3.01 -13.10
CA TRP A 269 5.41 2.52 -13.47
C TRP A 269 5.32 1.18 -14.20
N TRP A 270 4.13 0.83 -14.71
CA TRP A 270 3.86 -0.44 -15.36
C TRP A 270 3.71 -0.29 -16.86
N HIS A 271 4.70 -0.79 -17.60
CA HIS A 271 4.63 -0.88 -19.05
C HIS A 271 3.79 -2.09 -19.47
N SER A 272 2.46 -1.91 -19.58
CA SER A 272 1.55 -2.99 -19.92
C SER A 272 0.36 -2.55 -20.76
N SER A 273 -0.10 -3.43 -21.65
CA SER A 273 -1.37 -3.26 -22.38
C SER A 273 -2.58 -3.19 -21.43
N LYS A 274 -2.46 -3.72 -20.21
CA LYS A 274 -3.50 -3.66 -19.17
C LYS A 274 -3.68 -2.25 -18.59
N MET A 275 -2.72 -1.35 -18.77
CA MET A 275 -2.80 0.05 -18.32
C MET A 275 -3.41 0.95 -19.39
N ASP A 276 -4.37 1.80 -19.00
CA ASP A 276 -4.96 2.83 -19.86
C ASP A 276 -3.87 3.83 -20.28
N GLY A 277 -3.77 4.12 -21.57
CA GLY A 277 -2.77 5.04 -22.12
C GLY A 277 -2.93 6.50 -21.70
N LYS A 278 -4.02 6.85 -21.00
CA LYS A 278 -4.21 8.17 -20.39
C LYS A 278 -3.43 8.34 -19.08
N VAL A 279 -2.98 7.24 -18.45
CA VAL A 279 -2.20 7.29 -17.22
C VAL A 279 -0.74 7.52 -17.59
N GLU A 280 -0.13 8.55 -17.00
CA GLU A 280 1.26 8.93 -17.24
C GLU A 280 2.24 7.88 -16.65
N GLY A 281 3.48 7.85 -17.15
CA GLY A 281 4.57 6.98 -16.68
C GLY A 281 4.65 5.60 -17.36
N LYS A 282 3.65 5.25 -18.17
CA LYS A 282 3.60 3.95 -18.87
C LYS A 282 4.77 3.74 -19.84
N SER A 283 5.28 4.79 -20.48
CA SER A 283 6.41 4.71 -21.42
C SER A 283 7.73 4.40 -20.71
N GLU A 284 7.91 4.94 -19.51
CA GLU A 284 9.07 4.80 -18.63
C GLU A 284 8.91 3.63 -17.65
N GLY A 285 7.79 2.91 -17.72
CA GLY A 285 7.49 1.81 -16.82
C GLY A 285 8.31 0.55 -17.10
N THR A 286 8.38 -0.30 -16.08
CA THR A 286 8.96 -1.64 -16.16
C THR A 286 7.90 -2.68 -16.56
N SER A 287 8.37 -3.85 -17.01
CA SER A 287 7.58 -5.02 -17.37
C SER A 287 8.47 -6.26 -17.34
N VAL A 288 7.90 -7.46 -17.52
CA VAL A 288 8.68 -8.70 -17.63
C VAL A 288 9.81 -8.56 -18.65
N SER A 289 9.53 -8.00 -19.82
CA SER A 289 10.48 -7.87 -20.93
C SER A 289 11.48 -6.72 -20.79
N ARG A 290 11.27 -5.80 -19.83
CA ARG A 290 12.15 -4.65 -19.60
C ARG A 290 12.95 -4.77 -18.31
N SER A 291 12.53 -5.65 -17.41
CA SER A 291 13.12 -5.81 -16.10
C SER A 291 14.51 -6.43 -16.18
N GLY A 292 15.39 -5.95 -15.32
CA GLY A 292 16.65 -6.58 -15.02
C GLY A 292 16.50 -7.74 -14.03
N THR A 293 17.66 -8.25 -13.63
CA THR A 293 17.81 -9.31 -12.64
C THR A 293 18.00 -8.76 -11.23
N PHE A 294 18.11 -9.64 -10.23
CA PHE A 294 18.50 -9.23 -8.87
C PHE A 294 19.90 -8.63 -8.79
N GLU A 295 20.83 -9.05 -9.65
CA GLU A 295 22.22 -8.54 -9.65
C GLU A 295 22.29 -7.08 -10.13
N ASP A 296 21.35 -6.66 -10.96
CA ASP A 296 21.30 -5.29 -11.51
C ASP A 296 20.99 -4.24 -10.45
N ILE A 297 20.35 -4.62 -9.35
CA ILE A 297 19.88 -3.72 -8.28
C ILE A 297 21.02 -2.85 -7.73
N GLU A 298 22.18 -3.46 -7.46
CA GLU A 298 23.33 -2.76 -6.89
C GLU A 298 23.97 -1.77 -7.88
N ASN A 299 23.75 -1.97 -9.18
CA ASN A 299 24.28 -1.11 -10.24
C ASN A 299 23.39 0.11 -10.51
N ARG A 300 22.14 0.11 -10.01
CA ARG A 300 21.23 1.26 -10.16
C ARG A 300 21.43 2.26 -9.04
N ARG A 301 21.40 3.54 -9.39
CA ARG A 301 21.61 4.68 -8.48
C ARG A 301 22.83 4.50 -7.56
N SER A 302 23.92 3.96 -8.10
CA SER A 302 25.16 3.69 -7.34
C SER A 302 24.94 2.82 -6.09
N GLY A 303 23.94 1.94 -6.12
CA GLY A 303 23.61 1.03 -5.03
C GLY A 303 22.94 1.67 -3.81
N ILE A 304 22.52 2.94 -3.88
CA ILE A 304 21.95 3.66 -2.72
C ILE A 304 20.73 2.92 -2.15
N TYR A 305 19.74 2.54 -2.97
CA TYR A 305 18.57 1.80 -2.47
C TYR A 305 18.94 0.42 -1.92
N SER A 306 19.90 -0.26 -2.54
CA SER A 306 20.39 -1.54 -2.02
C SER A 306 20.95 -1.36 -0.62
N ASN A 307 21.82 -0.36 -0.44
CA ASN A 307 22.45 -0.07 0.84
C ASN A 307 21.44 0.36 1.91
N GLU A 308 20.50 1.23 1.57
CA GLU A 308 19.49 1.75 2.51
C GLU A 308 18.43 0.71 2.89
N PHE A 309 17.91 -0.05 1.91
CA PHE A 309 16.71 -0.86 2.11
C PHE A 309 16.87 -2.37 1.88
N ALA A 310 17.95 -2.83 1.26
CA ALA A 310 18.13 -4.26 0.94
C ALA A 310 19.35 -4.93 1.60
N SER A 311 20.32 -4.14 2.08
CA SER A 311 21.53 -4.62 2.77
C SER A 311 21.22 -5.41 4.04
N SER A 312 20.05 -5.14 4.64
CA SER A 312 19.50 -5.81 5.80
C SER A 312 18.25 -6.62 5.42
N LYS A 313 18.25 -7.90 5.77
CA LYS A 313 17.06 -8.78 5.62
C LYS A 313 15.97 -8.51 6.65
N LYS A 314 16.16 -7.54 7.56
CA LYS A 314 15.23 -7.21 8.65
C LYS A 314 14.93 -5.72 8.61
N TRP A 315 13.72 -5.33 8.98
CA TRP A 315 13.29 -3.93 9.03
C TRP A 315 12.21 -3.71 10.08
N TYR A 316 12.28 -2.55 10.73
CA TYR A 316 11.41 -2.07 11.78
C TYR A 316 11.27 -3.07 12.95
N ASP A 317 12.19 -2.96 13.92
CA ASP A 317 12.10 -3.72 15.18
C ASP A 317 11.02 -3.13 16.09
N ARG A 318 9.98 -3.91 16.38
CA ARG A 318 8.90 -3.53 17.31
C ARG A 318 9.25 -3.89 18.76
N GLY A 319 10.38 -4.56 18.98
CA GLY A 319 10.87 -4.97 20.28
C GLY A 319 10.15 -6.17 20.89
N GLY A 320 10.71 -6.68 21.99
CA GLY A 320 10.10 -7.74 22.79
C GLY A 320 9.79 -9.02 22.01
N MET A 321 8.58 -9.56 22.20
CA MET A 321 8.08 -10.74 21.48
C MET A 321 7.54 -10.42 20.09
N ASP A 322 7.32 -9.15 19.77
CA ASP A 322 6.75 -8.72 18.49
C ASP A 322 7.81 -8.72 17.38
N GLY A 323 9.08 -8.49 17.75
CA GLY A 323 10.24 -8.59 16.86
C GLY A 323 10.17 -7.71 15.61
N TRP A 324 10.85 -8.15 14.54
CA TRP A 324 10.96 -7.41 13.28
C TRP A 324 9.66 -7.47 12.48
N ALA A 325 9.21 -6.33 11.94
CA ALA A 325 8.04 -6.28 11.08
C ALA A 325 8.28 -6.93 9.74
N VAL A 326 9.41 -6.62 9.15
CA VAL A 326 9.88 -7.23 7.91
C VAL A 326 11.08 -8.11 8.26
N ASP A 327 11.05 -9.38 7.87
CA ASP A 327 12.17 -10.31 8.12
C ASP A 327 12.24 -11.40 7.05
N GLY A 328 13.34 -11.45 6.31
CA GLY A 328 13.64 -12.44 5.29
C GLY A 328 14.66 -13.50 5.72
N ARG A 329 15.03 -13.57 7.01
CA ARG A 329 16.00 -14.56 7.50
C ARG A 329 15.31 -15.89 7.80
N GLN A 330 15.79 -16.98 7.20
CA GLN A 330 15.23 -18.32 7.38
C GLN A 330 15.10 -18.76 8.86
N ALA A 331 16.01 -18.32 9.72
CA ALA A 331 16.02 -18.72 11.13
C ALA A 331 14.89 -18.08 11.97
N THR A 332 14.39 -16.92 11.55
CA THR A 332 13.37 -16.14 12.28
C THR A 332 12.07 -15.98 11.53
N ALA A 333 12.08 -16.17 10.20
CA ALA A 333 10.93 -16.13 9.31
C ALA A 333 10.92 -17.32 8.31
N PRO A 334 10.80 -18.57 8.80
CA PRO A 334 10.81 -19.75 7.94
C PRO A 334 9.64 -19.81 6.95
N THR A 335 8.45 -19.33 7.28
CA THR A 335 7.29 -19.32 6.38
C THR A 335 7.45 -18.29 5.26
N VAL A 336 7.99 -17.10 5.56
CA VAL A 336 8.42 -16.14 4.52
C VAL A 336 9.41 -16.81 3.58
N TYR A 337 10.44 -17.46 4.12
CA TYR A 337 11.49 -18.11 3.32
C TYR A 337 10.94 -19.22 2.41
N GLN A 338 10.05 -20.08 2.94
CA GLN A 338 9.40 -21.13 2.16
C GLN A 338 8.46 -20.58 1.10
N THR A 339 7.69 -19.53 1.42
CA THR A 339 6.77 -18.88 0.48
C THR A 339 7.53 -18.26 -0.68
N ALA A 340 8.63 -17.54 -0.39
CA ALA A 340 9.53 -17.00 -1.39
C ALA A 340 10.10 -18.07 -2.33
N ALA A 341 10.58 -19.19 -1.77
CA ALA A 341 11.09 -20.31 -2.56
C ALA A 341 10.01 -20.94 -3.46
N ASN A 342 8.78 -21.07 -2.96
CA ASN A 342 7.66 -21.60 -3.73
C ASN A 342 7.23 -20.67 -4.86
N ILE A 343 7.20 -19.36 -4.61
CA ILE A 343 6.92 -18.34 -5.65
C ILE A 343 8.00 -18.39 -6.72
N MET A 344 9.28 -18.42 -6.33
CA MET A 344 10.39 -18.54 -7.27
C MET A 344 10.28 -19.79 -8.14
N ALA A 345 10.02 -20.94 -7.52
CA ALA A 345 9.87 -22.22 -8.22
C ALA A 345 8.60 -22.29 -9.09
N SER A 346 7.66 -21.35 -8.95
CA SER A 346 6.47 -21.26 -9.79
C SER A 346 6.69 -20.49 -11.08
N LEU A 347 7.79 -19.73 -11.17
CA LEU A 347 8.15 -18.98 -12.37
C LEU A 347 8.80 -19.90 -13.43
N PRO A 348 8.65 -19.57 -14.73
CA PRO A 348 9.47 -20.16 -15.78
C PRO A 348 10.97 -20.05 -15.47
N ASP A 349 11.75 -21.06 -15.89
CA ASP A 349 13.19 -21.14 -15.56
C ASP A 349 13.97 -19.91 -16.04
N ASP A 350 13.57 -19.30 -17.15
CA ASP A 350 14.16 -18.09 -17.73
C ASP A 350 13.70 -16.78 -17.07
N LEU A 351 12.81 -16.85 -16.07
CA LEU A 351 12.32 -15.70 -15.31
C LEU A 351 12.62 -15.79 -13.81
N GLN A 352 13.35 -16.81 -13.36
CA GLN A 352 13.67 -17.00 -11.94
C GLN A 352 14.65 -15.96 -11.38
N ASP A 353 15.42 -15.27 -12.23
CA ASP A 353 16.28 -14.16 -11.83
C ASP A 353 15.66 -12.79 -12.13
N ASN A 354 14.56 -12.73 -12.88
CA ASN A 354 13.88 -11.50 -13.28
C ASN A 354 13.19 -10.83 -12.08
N ALA A 355 13.67 -9.63 -11.71
CA ALA A 355 13.23 -8.93 -10.51
C ALA A 355 11.74 -8.56 -10.55
N TYR A 356 11.25 -8.07 -11.70
CA TYR A 356 9.83 -7.78 -11.91
C TYR A 356 8.99 -9.05 -11.80
N ALA A 357 9.38 -10.14 -12.45
CA ALA A 357 8.58 -11.37 -12.48
C ALA A 357 8.39 -11.93 -11.07
N TYR A 358 9.47 -11.96 -10.27
CA TYR A 358 9.42 -12.37 -8.87
C TYR A 358 8.57 -11.44 -8.00
N ALA A 359 8.72 -10.12 -8.14
CA ALA A 359 7.92 -9.15 -7.39
C ALA A 359 6.44 -9.24 -7.77
N ARG A 360 6.15 -9.37 -9.06
CA ARG A 360 4.79 -9.47 -9.59
C ARG A 360 4.10 -10.76 -9.18
N ALA A 361 4.79 -11.90 -9.28
CA ALA A 361 4.28 -13.19 -8.82
C ALA A 361 4.02 -13.17 -7.31
N THR A 362 4.86 -12.49 -6.52
CA THR A 362 4.63 -12.31 -5.08
C THR A 362 3.37 -11.48 -4.81
N PHE A 363 3.20 -10.36 -5.51
CA PHE A 363 2.01 -9.52 -5.40
C PHE A 363 0.74 -10.29 -5.75
N ASP A 364 0.75 -11.07 -6.84
CA ASP A 364 -0.40 -11.87 -7.27
C ASP A 364 -0.67 -13.02 -6.29
N TRP A 365 0.37 -13.66 -5.75
CA TRP A 365 0.25 -14.72 -4.76
C TRP A 365 -0.39 -14.22 -3.47
N LEU A 366 0.05 -13.09 -2.92
CA LEU A 366 -0.55 -12.50 -1.72
C LEU A 366 -2.02 -12.15 -1.97
N ASN A 367 -2.32 -11.54 -3.11
CA ASN A 367 -3.70 -11.22 -3.51
C ASN A 367 -4.63 -12.42 -3.66
N ALA A 368 -4.09 -13.59 -3.96
CA ALA A 368 -4.83 -14.84 -4.11
C ALA A 368 -4.96 -15.61 -2.80
N ASN A 369 -3.99 -15.48 -1.88
CA ASN A 369 -3.87 -16.36 -0.71
C ASN A 369 -4.11 -15.68 0.64
N ILE A 370 -3.92 -14.36 0.74
CA ILE A 370 -4.00 -13.61 1.99
C ILE A 370 -5.23 -12.68 1.96
N PRO A 371 -6.38 -13.12 2.50
CA PRO A 371 -7.54 -12.24 2.68
C PRO A 371 -7.24 -11.11 3.67
N TYR A 372 -8.03 -10.04 3.57
CA TYR A 372 -7.92 -8.89 4.47
C TYR A 372 -8.43 -9.22 5.88
N ASP A 373 -7.67 -8.83 6.91
CA ASP A 373 -8.08 -8.96 8.31
C ASP A 373 -8.87 -7.74 8.78
N GLY A 374 -10.16 -7.92 9.04
CA GLY A 374 -10.99 -6.83 9.56
C GLY A 374 -10.81 -6.55 11.06
N ASP A 375 -10.26 -7.53 11.78
CA ASP A 375 -10.12 -7.58 13.23
C ASP A 375 -8.63 -7.64 13.62
N ALA A 376 -7.77 -7.07 12.77
CA ALA A 376 -6.32 -7.13 12.94
C ALA A 376 -5.90 -6.57 14.33
N PRO A 377 -4.83 -7.12 14.92
CA PRO A 377 -4.39 -6.77 16.26
C PRO A 377 -3.98 -5.29 16.39
N GLY A 378 -3.89 -4.80 17.62
CA GLY A 378 -3.42 -3.42 17.87
C GLY A 378 -1.97 -3.17 17.44
N THR A 379 -1.10 -4.18 17.49
CA THR A 379 0.25 -4.11 16.91
C THR A 379 0.25 -4.93 15.63
N ALA A 380 0.70 -4.35 14.51
CA ALA A 380 0.75 -5.06 13.23
C ALA A 380 1.62 -6.31 13.33
N ARG A 381 1.10 -7.44 12.83
CA ARG A 381 1.86 -8.67 12.66
C ARG A 381 3.08 -8.47 11.75
N SER A 382 4.14 -9.24 11.99
CA SER A 382 5.25 -9.37 11.04
C SER A 382 4.80 -10.04 9.74
N GLY A 383 5.64 -9.96 8.69
CA GLY A 383 5.43 -10.74 7.48
C GLY A 383 5.29 -12.23 7.75
N GLU A 384 6.12 -12.80 8.64
CA GLU A 384 6.01 -14.20 9.08
C GLU A 384 4.65 -14.49 9.72
N GLN A 385 4.23 -13.68 10.69
CA GLN A 385 2.98 -13.87 11.41
C GLN A 385 1.75 -13.69 10.51
N CYS A 386 1.82 -12.80 9.50
CA CYS A 386 0.77 -12.63 8.50
C CYS A 386 0.63 -13.89 7.64
N LEU A 387 1.75 -14.42 7.12
CA LEU A 387 1.75 -15.62 6.29
C LEU A 387 1.33 -16.87 7.09
N ASP A 388 1.82 -17.03 8.32
CA ASP A 388 1.44 -18.14 9.22
C ASP A 388 -0.06 -18.14 9.55
N ALA A 389 -0.62 -16.94 9.77
CA ALA A 389 -2.04 -16.79 10.04
C ALA A 389 -2.90 -16.94 8.77
N GLY A 390 -2.31 -16.77 7.57
CA GLY A 390 -3.01 -16.78 6.29
C GLY A 390 -4.04 -15.66 6.15
N ILE A 391 -3.83 -14.52 6.82
CA ILE A 391 -4.71 -13.34 6.82
C ILE A 391 -3.89 -12.12 7.28
N GLY A 392 -4.19 -10.93 6.78
CA GLY A 392 -3.53 -9.69 7.21
C GLY A 392 -4.24 -8.43 6.75
N ASP A 393 -4.09 -7.32 7.46
CA ASP A 393 -4.50 -6.00 6.97
C ASP A 393 -3.38 -5.29 6.18
N CYS A 394 -3.48 -3.98 5.93
CA CYS A 394 -2.69 -3.33 4.88
C CYS A 394 -1.19 -3.23 5.13
N ASP A 395 -0.75 -2.86 6.33
CA ASP A 395 0.67 -2.98 6.72
C ASP A 395 1.10 -4.44 6.86
N GLU A 396 0.28 -5.34 7.38
CA GLU A 396 0.67 -6.75 7.57
C GLU A 396 0.93 -7.47 6.23
N GLN A 397 0.08 -7.24 5.23
CA GLN A 397 0.33 -7.74 3.87
C GLN A 397 1.51 -7.04 3.20
N SER A 398 1.73 -5.75 3.49
CA SER A 398 2.93 -5.03 3.05
C SER A 398 4.19 -5.60 3.72
N ASN A 399 4.12 -5.97 4.99
CA ASN A 399 5.20 -6.61 5.74
C ASN A 399 5.56 -7.96 5.11
N ALA A 400 4.55 -8.76 4.74
CA ALA A 400 4.75 -10.03 4.05
C ALA A 400 5.41 -9.83 2.67
N PHE A 401 4.89 -8.89 1.87
CA PHE A 401 5.46 -8.54 0.56
C PHE A 401 6.93 -8.13 0.68
N MET A 402 7.22 -7.13 1.53
CA MET A 402 8.58 -6.63 1.74
C MET A 402 9.52 -7.70 2.31
N SER A 403 9.03 -8.62 3.14
CA SER A 403 9.85 -9.71 3.71
C SER A 403 10.29 -10.69 2.63
N ILE A 404 9.40 -11.01 1.69
CA ILE A 404 9.68 -11.88 0.54
C ILE A 404 10.64 -11.19 -0.44
N MET A 405 10.47 -9.89 -0.68
CA MET A 405 11.36 -9.10 -1.56
C MET A 405 12.80 -9.06 -1.06
N ARG A 406 12.99 -8.84 0.25
CA ARG A 406 14.31 -8.77 0.88
C ARG A 406 15.09 -10.09 0.86
N ILE A 407 14.45 -11.24 0.60
CA ILE A 407 15.18 -12.50 0.44
C ILE A 407 16.14 -12.43 -0.76
N GLN A 408 15.69 -11.79 -1.84
CA GLN A 408 16.44 -11.60 -3.09
C GLN A 408 17.11 -10.23 -3.18
N GLY A 409 17.17 -9.47 -2.08
CA GLY A 409 17.77 -8.13 -2.08
C GLY A 409 16.98 -7.08 -2.87
N VAL A 410 15.69 -7.30 -3.12
CA VAL A 410 14.83 -6.31 -3.78
C VAL A 410 14.48 -5.19 -2.78
N PRO A 411 14.88 -3.92 -3.03
CA PRO A 411 14.65 -2.83 -2.09
C PRO A 411 13.18 -2.48 -1.99
N THR A 412 12.66 -2.44 -0.76
CA THR A 412 11.29 -2.02 -0.45
C THR A 412 11.21 -1.29 0.87
N TRP A 413 10.30 -0.31 0.96
CA TRP A 413 10.09 0.51 2.15
C TRP A 413 8.63 0.92 2.31
N TYR A 414 8.30 1.39 3.51
CA TYR A 414 6.93 1.79 3.83
C TYR A 414 6.57 3.13 3.21
N VAL A 415 5.30 3.22 2.82
CA VAL A 415 4.58 4.47 2.63
C VAL A 415 3.33 4.44 3.50
N PHE A 416 3.05 5.57 4.13
CA PHE A 416 1.93 5.76 5.03
C PHE A 416 1.07 6.95 4.61
N GLY A 417 -0.22 6.82 4.87
CA GLY A 417 -1.15 7.93 4.76
C GLY A 417 -2.59 7.46 4.90
N ALA A 418 -3.45 7.90 3.99
CA ALA A 418 -4.86 7.52 4.00
C ALA A 418 -5.37 7.24 2.59
N LEU A 419 -6.32 6.31 2.49
CA LEU A 419 -7.02 6.03 1.24
C LEU A 419 -8.46 6.49 1.31
N ALA A 420 -8.87 7.25 0.29
CA ALA A 420 -10.24 7.57 0.02
C ALA A 420 -10.95 6.45 -0.75
N ASP A 421 -12.27 6.40 -0.63
CA ASP A 421 -13.10 5.81 -1.67
C ASP A 421 -13.08 6.63 -2.97
N PRO A 422 -13.56 6.07 -4.10
CA PRO A 422 -13.57 6.78 -5.38
C PRO A 422 -14.45 8.05 -5.41
N GLN A 423 -15.24 8.28 -4.36
CA GLN A 423 -16.12 9.43 -4.21
C GLN A 423 -15.60 10.43 -3.16
N PHE A 424 -14.47 10.13 -2.50
CA PHE A 424 -13.95 10.91 -1.37
C PHE A 424 -14.93 11.01 -0.18
N ASP A 425 -15.90 10.09 -0.08
CA ASP A 425 -16.93 10.08 0.96
C ASP A 425 -16.41 9.46 2.29
N SER A 426 -15.45 8.56 2.19
CA SER A 426 -14.86 7.86 3.33
C SER A 426 -13.36 7.67 3.18
N TRP A 427 -12.66 7.77 4.31
CA TRP A 427 -11.22 7.61 4.40
C TRP A 427 -10.83 6.59 5.46
N GLN A 428 -9.70 5.93 5.21
CA GLN A 428 -9.12 4.96 6.14
C GLN A 428 -7.61 5.17 6.20
N GLY A 429 -7.04 5.14 7.40
CA GLY A 429 -5.59 5.08 7.55
C GLY A 429 -5.04 3.87 6.81
N HIS A 430 -3.94 4.03 6.07
CA HIS A 430 -3.43 3.00 5.19
C HIS A 430 -1.91 3.01 5.14
N ALA A 431 -1.33 1.83 4.92
CA ALA A 431 0.08 1.66 4.61
C ALA A 431 0.24 0.71 3.44
N TRP A 432 1.27 0.97 2.64
CA TRP A 432 1.64 0.15 1.49
C TRP A 432 3.16 0.18 1.31
N ALA A 433 3.67 -0.53 0.30
CA ALA A 433 5.09 -0.60 0.00
C ALA A 433 5.41 0.25 -1.23
N TYR A 434 6.57 0.91 -1.20
CA TYR A 434 7.29 1.24 -2.42
C TYR A 434 8.35 0.18 -2.70
N ILE A 435 8.68 0.01 -3.98
CA ILE A 435 9.67 -0.94 -4.48
C ILE A 435 10.58 -0.26 -5.49
N MET A 436 11.86 -0.60 -5.47
CA MET A 436 12.76 -0.32 -6.59
C MET A 436 12.91 -1.56 -7.46
N LEU A 437 12.70 -1.40 -8.77
CA LEU A 437 12.92 -2.46 -9.75
C LEU A 437 13.91 -2.00 -10.82
N PRO A 438 15.00 -2.75 -11.07
CA PRO A 438 15.94 -2.42 -12.14
C PRO A 438 15.32 -2.73 -13.51
N MET A 439 15.63 -1.92 -14.52
CA MET A 439 15.48 -2.36 -15.90
C MET A 439 16.73 -3.16 -16.34
N SER A 440 16.64 -3.96 -17.39
CA SER A 440 17.77 -4.78 -17.85
C SER A 440 18.83 -3.92 -18.53
N ASP A 441 20.11 -4.29 -18.37
CA ASP A 441 21.21 -3.61 -19.07
C ASP A 441 20.96 -3.55 -20.58
N GLU A 442 20.49 -4.66 -21.20
CA GLU A 442 20.13 -4.71 -22.62
C GLU A 442 19.09 -3.65 -23.00
N TRP A 443 18.01 -3.52 -22.23
CA TRP A 443 16.98 -2.50 -22.52
C TRP A 443 17.54 -1.08 -22.35
N CYS A 444 18.32 -0.85 -21.29
CA CYS A 444 18.91 0.46 -21.04
C CYS A 444 19.86 0.87 -22.18
N GLU A 445 20.76 -0.03 -22.59
CA GLU A 445 21.71 0.18 -23.68
C GLU A 445 20.99 0.40 -25.03
N ASP A 446 19.98 -0.41 -25.35
CA ASP A 446 19.21 -0.28 -26.59
C ASP A 446 18.40 1.02 -26.68
N ASN A 447 18.16 1.68 -25.55
CA ASN A 447 17.43 2.95 -25.46
C ASN A 447 18.34 4.12 -25.06
N ASP A 448 19.66 3.95 -25.10
CA ASP A 448 20.66 4.96 -24.73
C ASP A 448 20.44 5.55 -23.31
N VAL A 449 19.89 4.76 -22.37
CA VAL A 449 19.62 5.16 -20.99
C VAL A 449 20.82 4.83 -20.10
N ILE A 450 21.26 5.80 -19.30
CA ILE A 450 22.36 5.64 -18.35
C ILE A 450 21.93 4.65 -17.24
N LEU A 451 22.71 3.58 -17.08
CA LEU A 451 22.43 2.47 -16.15
C LEU A 451 22.10 2.93 -14.72
N SER A 452 22.78 3.96 -14.21
CA SER A 452 22.52 4.47 -12.86
C SER A 452 21.12 5.08 -12.69
N SER A 453 20.49 5.54 -13.77
CA SER A 453 19.11 6.07 -13.78
C SER A 453 18.08 5.02 -14.23
N CYS A 454 18.51 3.86 -14.71
CA CYS A 454 17.67 2.90 -15.41
C CYS A 454 16.91 1.94 -14.45
N TYR A 455 15.96 2.51 -13.71
CA TYR A 455 15.13 1.80 -12.75
C TYR A 455 13.79 2.52 -12.55
N VAL A 456 12.85 1.87 -11.86
CA VAL A 456 11.62 2.53 -11.38
C VAL A 456 11.56 2.51 -9.86
N GLU A 457 11.07 3.61 -9.26
CA GLU A 457 10.64 3.69 -7.86
C GLU A 457 9.10 3.71 -7.84
N ALA A 458 8.47 2.61 -7.42
CA ALA A 458 7.07 2.39 -7.73
C ALA A 458 6.22 1.98 -6.54
N SER A 459 4.93 2.34 -6.60
CA SER A 459 3.94 2.02 -5.56
C SER A 459 3.36 0.61 -5.71
N VAL A 460 3.34 -0.16 -4.61
CA VAL A 460 2.72 -1.49 -4.51
C VAL A 460 1.77 -1.53 -3.33
N ASP A 461 0.48 -1.59 -3.61
CA ASP A 461 -0.58 -1.78 -2.61
C ASP A 461 -1.28 -3.12 -2.87
N VAL A 462 -0.85 -4.12 -2.11
CA VAL A 462 -1.32 -5.51 -2.21
C VAL A 462 -2.82 -5.58 -1.95
N VAL A 463 -3.28 -5.01 -0.83
CA VAL A 463 -4.68 -5.10 -0.39
C VAL A 463 -5.64 -4.51 -1.41
N ASN A 464 -5.30 -3.36 -2.00
CA ASN A 464 -6.17 -2.70 -2.98
C ASN A 464 -5.87 -3.10 -4.43
N ARG A 465 -5.05 -4.13 -4.65
CA ARG A 465 -4.72 -4.67 -5.98
C ARG A 465 -4.19 -3.57 -6.92
N LYS A 466 -3.32 -2.71 -6.40
CA LYS A 466 -2.63 -1.67 -7.18
C LYS A 466 -1.17 -2.09 -7.37
N TRP A 467 -0.87 -2.60 -8.55
CA TRP A 467 0.47 -2.97 -8.97
C TRP A 467 1.11 -1.81 -9.72
N LEU A 468 2.22 -1.27 -9.19
CA LEU A 468 3.02 -0.21 -9.80
C LEU A 468 2.16 0.97 -10.29
N VAL A 469 1.26 1.44 -9.42
CA VAL A 469 0.35 2.54 -9.75
C VAL A 469 -0.02 3.36 -8.51
N HIS A 470 -0.04 4.68 -8.69
CA HIS A 470 -0.56 5.66 -7.75
C HIS A 470 -1.88 6.24 -8.29
N THR A 471 -2.77 6.64 -7.39
CA THR A 471 -4.13 7.11 -7.71
C THR A 471 -4.47 8.33 -6.85
N PRO A 472 -5.25 9.31 -7.35
CA PRO A 472 -5.62 10.49 -6.58
C PRO A 472 -6.39 10.21 -5.27
N THR A 473 -6.96 9.02 -5.13
CA THR A 473 -7.61 8.59 -3.88
C THR A 473 -6.61 8.14 -2.79
N ALA A 474 -5.32 8.35 -2.99
CA ALA A 474 -4.27 7.99 -2.04
C ALA A 474 -3.55 9.26 -1.59
N TYR A 475 -3.79 9.65 -0.34
CA TYR A 475 -3.05 10.72 0.32
C TYR A 475 -1.79 10.13 0.96
N ILE A 476 -0.63 10.66 0.59
CA ILE A 476 0.67 10.28 1.15
C ILE A 476 1.00 11.25 2.27
N ASP A 477 1.03 10.73 3.50
CA ASP A 477 1.37 11.51 4.70
C ASP A 477 2.88 11.43 4.98
N TRP A 478 3.49 10.26 4.76
CA TRP A 478 4.91 10.03 5.01
C TRP A 478 5.47 8.84 4.22
N ILE A 479 6.72 8.98 3.73
CA ILE A 479 7.50 7.92 3.07
C ILE A 479 8.72 7.61 3.94
N ASP A 480 8.96 6.33 4.21
CA ASP A 480 10.13 5.86 4.96
C ASP A 480 11.42 6.17 4.20
N ASN A 481 12.39 6.81 4.86
CA ASN A 481 13.60 7.31 4.23
C ASN A 481 14.78 6.33 4.24
N GLY A 482 14.67 5.15 4.86
CA GLY A 482 15.74 4.15 4.84
C GLY A 482 16.71 4.22 6.01
N ASP A 483 16.41 5.05 7.01
CA ASP A 483 17.29 5.18 8.16
C ASP A 483 17.12 4.05 9.18
N ARG A 484 18.26 3.58 9.71
CA ARG A 484 18.37 2.78 10.94
C ARG A 484 17.49 1.53 10.98
N ASP A 485 17.55 0.71 9.92
CA ASP A 485 16.76 -0.52 9.84
C ASP A 485 15.26 -0.28 10.12
N GLY A 486 14.69 0.89 9.76
CA GLY A 486 13.27 1.20 9.90
C GLY A 486 12.82 1.70 11.28
N GLU A 487 13.71 2.17 12.14
CA GLU A 487 13.36 2.72 13.46
C GLU A 487 12.31 3.85 13.40
N ARG A 488 12.34 4.67 12.34
CA ARG A 488 11.41 5.81 12.14
C ARG A 488 9.95 5.38 11.94
N VAL A 489 9.72 4.15 11.45
CA VAL A 489 8.37 3.60 11.23
C VAL A 489 7.58 3.55 12.53
N GLY A 490 8.22 3.15 13.64
CA GLY A 490 7.59 3.17 14.97
C GLY A 490 7.21 4.58 15.43
N GLY A 491 7.91 5.60 14.95
CA GLY A 491 7.61 7.00 15.18
C GLY A 491 6.34 7.50 14.48
N TYR A 492 5.97 6.92 13.34
CA TYR A 492 4.72 7.25 12.65
C TYR A 492 3.51 6.69 13.41
N TYR A 493 3.59 5.43 13.88
CA TYR A 493 2.53 4.82 14.70
C TYR A 493 2.36 5.50 16.07
N LYS A 494 3.42 6.09 16.63
CA LYS A 494 3.38 6.81 17.91
C LYS A 494 3.03 8.29 17.70
N GLY A 495 1.77 8.55 17.37
CA GLY A 495 1.30 9.93 17.07
C GLY A 495 1.20 10.89 18.28
N GLY A 496 1.55 10.48 19.49
CA GLY A 496 1.52 11.35 20.68
C GLY A 496 1.31 10.62 22.00
N SER A 497 1.51 11.34 23.10
CA SER A 497 1.32 10.88 24.49
C SER A 497 0.39 11.79 25.27
N SER A 498 -0.27 11.28 26.30
CA SER A 498 -1.10 12.07 27.22
C SER A 498 -0.59 11.94 28.66
N SER A 499 -0.77 13.00 29.44
CA SER A 499 -0.45 13.02 30.87
C SER A 499 -1.62 13.58 31.66
N GLY A 500 -2.06 12.86 32.70
CA GLY A 500 -3.12 13.33 33.61
C GLY A 500 -4.37 12.47 33.70
N GLY A 501 -4.48 11.36 32.96
CA GLY A 501 -5.62 10.44 33.10
C GLY A 501 -6.05 9.72 31.82
N ASP A 502 -7.25 9.10 31.88
CA ASP A 502 -7.95 8.46 30.76
C ASP A 502 -8.47 9.53 29.78
N LEU A 503 -7.65 9.85 28.78
CA LEU A 503 -8.05 10.66 27.62
C LEU A 503 -8.51 9.73 26.51
N ASP A 504 -9.79 9.80 26.16
CA ASP A 504 -10.28 9.14 24.96
C ASP A 504 -9.91 9.99 23.76
N ARG A 505 -9.21 9.38 22.80
CA ARG A 505 -8.78 10.00 21.56
C ARG A 505 -9.34 9.20 20.40
N VAL A 506 -9.86 9.88 19.40
CA VAL A 506 -10.25 9.28 18.12
C VAL A 506 -9.67 10.14 17.01
N ARG A 507 -8.82 9.56 16.17
CA ARG A 507 -8.43 10.25 14.92
C ARG A 507 -9.38 9.87 13.80
N THR A 508 -9.61 10.76 12.85
CA THR A 508 -10.39 10.48 11.63
C THR A 508 -9.80 11.23 10.44
N PHE A 509 -10.15 10.80 9.24
CA PHE A 509 -9.87 11.50 8.00
C PHE A 509 -11.20 11.78 7.30
N TYR A 510 -11.35 12.98 6.73
CA TYR A 510 -12.49 13.32 5.89
C TYR A 510 -12.08 14.37 4.84
N THR A 511 -12.92 14.56 3.82
CA THR A 511 -12.73 15.60 2.80
C THR A 511 -13.71 16.73 3.03
N GLU A 512 -13.25 17.98 2.95
CA GLU A 512 -14.12 19.16 3.03
C GLU A 512 -14.68 19.58 1.67
N ASP A 513 -13.82 19.55 0.66
CA ASP A 513 -14.15 19.85 -0.72
C ASP A 513 -13.22 19.08 -1.66
N TYR A 514 -13.71 18.76 -2.85
CA TYR A 514 -12.91 18.12 -3.90
C TYR A 514 -13.40 18.49 -5.30
N ASP A 515 -12.46 18.66 -6.22
CA ASP A 515 -12.68 18.66 -7.65
C ASP A 515 -11.93 17.49 -8.28
N VAL A 516 -12.62 16.71 -9.11
CA VAL A 516 -12.06 15.54 -9.79
C VAL A 516 -12.10 15.74 -11.28
N SER A 517 -11.01 15.37 -11.94
CA SER A 517 -10.97 15.34 -13.40
C SER A 517 -12.13 14.50 -13.97
N LYS A 518 -12.74 15.00 -15.05
CA LYS A 518 -13.83 14.28 -15.75
C LYS A 518 -13.36 13.00 -16.44
N SER A 519 -12.06 12.89 -16.68
CA SER A 519 -11.44 11.72 -17.28
C SER A 519 -11.11 10.70 -16.20
N THR A 520 -11.53 9.46 -16.42
CA THR A 520 -11.25 8.34 -15.53
C THR A 520 -10.53 7.22 -16.27
N TRP A 521 -9.94 6.31 -15.51
CA TRP A 521 -9.33 5.08 -15.98
C TRP A 521 -9.72 3.91 -15.06
N THR A 522 -9.57 2.68 -15.55
CA THR A 522 -10.00 1.48 -14.86
C THR A 522 -8.80 0.61 -14.50
N ASN A 523 -8.56 0.41 -13.20
CA ASN A 523 -7.64 -0.60 -12.69
C ASN A 523 -8.31 -1.97 -12.73
N LYS A 524 -7.83 -2.86 -13.60
CA LYS A 524 -8.34 -4.24 -13.71
C LYS A 524 -7.47 -5.18 -12.89
N TRP A 525 -8.11 -6.09 -12.17
CA TRP A 525 -7.40 -6.99 -11.27
C TRP A 525 -7.16 -8.33 -11.90
N LEU A 526 -6.10 -8.36 -12.68
CA LEU A 526 -5.68 -9.51 -13.43
C LEU A 526 -4.30 -9.88 -12.97
N ALA A 527 -4.10 -11.16 -12.63
CA ALA A 527 -2.77 -11.72 -12.43
C ALA A 527 -1.92 -11.58 -13.71
N GLU A 528 -0.60 -11.60 -13.56
CA GLU A 528 0.31 -11.75 -14.69
C GLU A 528 0.35 -13.22 -15.12
N GLU A 529 0.29 -13.44 -16.43
CA GLU A 529 0.58 -14.76 -17.00
C GLU A 529 2.04 -14.70 -17.46
N PHE A 530 2.87 -15.63 -16.97
CA PHE A 530 4.29 -15.75 -17.28
C PHE A 530 4.53 -16.89 -18.26
#